data_AF-A0A2W4M8Z3-F1
#
_entry.id   AF-A0A2W4M8Z3-F1
#
_cell.length_a   1.000
_cell.length_b   1.000
_cell.length_c   1.000
_cell.angle_alpha   90.00
_cell.angle_beta   90.00
_cell.angle_gamma   90.00
#
_symmetry.space_group_name_H-M   'P 1'
#
loop_
_entity.id
_entity.type
_entity.pdbx_description
1 polymer ?
#
loop_
_entity_poly.entity_id
_entity_poly.type
_entity_poly.pdbx_seq_one_letter_code
_entity_poly.pdbx_strand_id
1 'polypeptide(L)'
;MTATARPPVRHATPGEWVRKNLFRTPLDTVLTLVLAPLSLYGIFFLARFVFVTGRWEIVRVNLKLLLVGNWPAVHMPRLSVALAVIGFVGGIVAGLVHARQVRLGTASSLTMTRRQRVLDLVRRFGLIFLTVVLLLALTSTAGPTLTAVGVVVAGVLGRLAGGFIGKSRWPKAVVVGLTLRLLATPFLLYAYLTDAVPLERWE
;
A
#
# COMPACT_ATOMS: atom_id res chain seq x y z
N MET A 1 7.48 -10.31 46.16
CA MET A 1 6.92 -9.79 44.88
C MET A 1 7.35 -8.33 44.73
N THR A 2 8.45 -8.07 44.03
CA THR A 2 8.94 -6.70 43.78
C THR A 2 8.29 -6.14 42.52
N ALA A 3 7.48 -5.11 42.69
CA ALA A 3 6.85 -4.39 41.58
C ALA A 3 7.93 -3.70 40.73
N THR A 4 8.11 -4.14 39.49
CA THR A 4 8.95 -3.45 38.50
C THR A 4 8.24 -2.17 38.05
N ALA A 5 8.49 -1.08 38.79
CA ALA A 5 8.08 0.26 38.37
C ALA A 5 8.70 0.58 37.00
N ARG A 6 7.86 0.72 35.98
CA ARG A 6 8.27 1.09 34.62
C ARG A 6 8.91 2.49 34.68
N PRO A 7 10.13 2.72 34.14
CA PRO A 7 10.79 4.00 34.25
C PRO A 7 9.91 5.12 33.65
N PRO A 8 9.84 6.30 34.28
CA PRO A 8 9.00 7.39 33.80
C PRO A 8 9.46 7.82 32.41
N VAL A 9 8.54 7.79 31.43
CA VAL A 9 8.79 8.28 30.08
C VAL A 9 8.87 9.80 30.16
N ARG A 10 10.08 10.37 30.24
CA ARG A 10 10.26 11.82 30.17
C ARG A 10 9.97 12.30 28.74
N HIS A 11 8.91 13.07 28.59
CA HIS A 11 8.64 13.82 27.37
C HIS A 11 9.65 14.97 27.29
N ALA A 12 10.65 14.85 26.41
CA ALA A 12 11.57 15.95 26.13
C ALA A 12 10.79 17.12 25.51
N THR A 13 11.09 18.34 25.92
CA THR A 13 10.57 19.52 25.22
C THR A 13 11.13 19.55 23.79
N PRO A 14 10.44 20.18 22.82
CA PRO A 14 10.91 20.24 21.44
C PRO A 14 12.35 20.77 21.31
N GLY A 15 12.72 21.78 22.11
CA GLY A 15 14.07 22.34 22.12
C GLY A 15 15.13 21.40 22.70
N GLU A 16 14.82 20.69 23.79
CA GLU A 16 15.72 19.67 24.35
C GLU A 16 15.93 18.50 23.38
N TRP A 17 14.88 18.12 22.65
CA TRP A 17 14.97 17.12 21.60
C TRP A 17 15.89 17.60 20.47
N VAL A 18 15.71 18.85 20.00
CA VAL A 18 16.55 19.42 18.94
C VAL A 18 18.01 19.43 19.35
N ARG A 19 18.33 19.95 20.53
CA ARG A 19 19.72 19.98 21.04
C ARG A 19 20.31 18.58 21.11
N LYS A 20 19.55 17.60 21.62
CA LYS A 20 20.02 16.24 21.85
C LYS A 20 20.20 15.42 20.56
N ASN A 21 19.44 15.72 19.50
CA ASN A 21 19.46 14.94 18.25
C ASN A 21 20.25 15.63 17.12
N LEU A 22 20.14 16.95 16.98
CA LEU A 22 20.75 17.70 15.87
C LEU A 22 22.11 18.32 16.23
N PHE A 23 22.30 18.72 17.48
CA PHE A 23 23.48 19.48 17.93
C PHE A 23 24.27 18.76 19.03
N ARG A 24 24.28 17.42 19.00
CA ARG A 24 24.90 16.60 20.05
C ARG A 24 26.42 16.73 20.11
N THR A 25 27.06 16.89 18.95
CA THR A 25 28.50 17.08 18.82
C THR A 25 28.82 18.27 17.90
N PRO A 26 30.04 18.82 17.92
CA PRO A 26 30.45 19.89 16.99
C PRO A 26 30.32 19.47 15.52
N LEU A 27 30.63 18.21 15.20
CA LEU A 27 30.45 17.66 13.86
C LEU A 27 28.96 17.60 13.47
N ASP A 28 28.10 17.11 14.37
CA ASP A 28 26.64 17.08 14.15
C ASP A 28 26.08 18.50 13.92
N THR A 29 26.65 19.49 14.61
CA THR A 29 26.29 20.91 14.46
C THR A 29 26.63 21.43 13.07
N VAL A 30 27.87 21.21 12.59
CA VAL A 30 28.29 21.61 11.24
C VAL A 30 27.46 20.89 10.19
N LEU A 31 27.27 19.57 10.33
CA LEU A 31 26.44 18.78 9.42
C LEU A 31 24.99 19.28 9.39
N THR A 32 24.39 19.60 10.54
CA THR A 32 23.04 20.16 10.60
C THR A 32 22.97 21.52 9.90
N LEU A 33 23.94 22.39 10.13
CA LEU A 33 23.99 23.72 9.50
C LEU A 33 24.16 23.67 7.99
N VAL A 34 24.78 22.62 7.44
CA VAL A 34 24.92 22.44 5.99
C VAL A 34 23.75 21.67 5.39
N LEU A 35 23.40 20.52 5.97
CA LEU A 35 22.40 19.62 5.41
C LEU A 35 20.98 20.12 5.61
N ALA A 36 20.66 20.84 6.69
CA ALA A 36 19.31 21.34 6.90
C ALA A 36 18.92 22.41 5.85
N PRO A 37 19.74 23.45 5.58
CA PRO A 37 19.47 24.38 4.48
C PRO A 37 19.47 23.72 3.12
N LEU A 38 20.39 22.79 2.85
CA LEU A 38 20.43 22.05 1.58
C LEU A 38 19.15 21.22 1.38
N SER A 39 18.66 20.56 2.43
CA SER A 39 17.41 19.81 2.42
C SER A 39 16.21 20.72 2.20
N LEU A 40 16.15 21.86 2.88
CA LEU A 40 15.10 22.86 2.70
C LEU A 40 15.12 23.42 1.27
N TYR A 41 16.30 23.66 0.71
CA TYR A 41 16.45 24.11 -0.68
C TYR A 41 15.99 23.03 -1.66
N GLY A 42 16.32 21.75 -1.43
CA GLY A 42 15.83 20.63 -2.22
C GLY A 42 14.30 20.50 -2.15
N ILE A 43 13.71 20.64 -0.97
CA ILE A 43 12.25 20.63 -0.77
C ILE A 43 11.61 21.82 -1.50
N PHE A 44 12.19 23.00 -1.41
CA PHE A 44 11.71 24.19 -2.13
C PHE A 44 11.76 23.97 -3.64
N PHE A 45 12.85 23.43 -4.17
CA PHE A 45 13.01 23.15 -5.59
C PHE A 45 11.99 22.11 -6.07
N LEU A 46 11.81 21.03 -5.30
CA LEU A 46 10.80 20.01 -5.58
C LEU A 46 9.38 20.61 -5.55
N ALA A 47 9.06 21.42 -4.54
CA ALA A 47 7.76 22.07 -4.44
C ALA A 47 7.53 23.05 -5.61
N ARG A 48 8.52 23.85 -5.96
CA ARG A 48 8.46 24.75 -7.12
C ARG A 48 8.26 23.96 -8.42
N PHE A 49 8.97 22.85 -8.59
CA PHE A 49 8.77 21.97 -9.73
C PHE A 49 7.35 21.42 -9.75
N VAL A 50 6.87 20.90 -8.62
CA VAL A 50 5.57 20.25 -8.55
C VAL A 50 4.42 21.24 -8.75
N PHE A 51 4.49 22.44 -8.19
CA PHE A 51 3.35 23.36 -8.20
C PHE A 51 3.43 24.47 -9.26
N VAL A 52 4.63 24.80 -9.76
CA VAL A 52 4.83 26.00 -10.61
C VAL A 52 5.40 25.65 -11.98
N THR A 53 6.53 24.93 -12.05
CA THR A 53 7.24 24.74 -13.31
C THR A 53 6.93 23.40 -14.02
N GLY A 54 6.26 22.49 -13.33
CA GLY A 54 5.94 21.14 -13.82
C GLY A 54 4.95 21.16 -14.99
N ARG A 55 5.34 20.53 -16.10
CA ARG A 55 4.47 20.35 -17.29
C ARG A 55 3.59 19.11 -17.13
N TRP A 56 2.66 19.15 -16.18
CA TRP A 56 1.76 18.03 -15.86
C TRP A 56 0.87 17.59 -17.01
N GLU A 57 0.66 18.44 -18.01
CA GLU A 57 -0.04 18.07 -19.23
C GLU A 57 0.61 16.88 -19.93
N ILE A 58 1.94 16.87 -20.05
CA ILE A 58 2.68 15.78 -20.71
C ILE A 58 2.46 14.46 -19.97
N VAL A 59 2.43 14.50 -18.64
CA VAL A 59 2.18 13.33 -17.80
C VAL A 59 0.74 12.85 -17.98
N ARG A 60 -0.24 13.75 -17.99
CA ARG A 60 -1.67 13.41 -18.16
C ARG A 60 -1.95 12.76 -19.51
N VAL A 61 -1.44 13.33 -20.60
CA VAL A 61 -1.68 12.78 -21.95
C VAL A 61 -0.96 11.46 -22.19
N ASN A 62 0.17 11.22 -21.52
CA ASN A 62 0.94 9.97 -21.63
C ASN A 62 0.72 9.00 -20.46
N LEU A 63 -0.23 9.26 -19.56
CA LEU A 63 -0.39 8.48 -18.33
C LEU A 63 -0.64 7.00 -18.60
N LYS A 64 -1.40 6.68 -19.66
CA LYS A 64 -1.62 5.31 -20.14
C LYS A 64 -0.31 4.62 -20.48
N LEU A 65 0.54 5.28 -21.27
CA LEU A 65 1.82 4.73 -21.72
C LEU A 65 2.77 4.52 -20.53
N LEU A 66 2.78 5.45 -19.57
CA LEU A 66 3.62 5.36 -18.38
C LEU A 66 3.21 4.22 -17.43
N LEU A 67 1.91 3.90 -17.34
CA LEU A 67 1.40 2.89 -16.41
C LEU A 67 1.28 1.50 -17.02
N VAL A 68 0.91 1.40 -18.29
CA VAL A 68 0.53 0.13 -18.94
C VAL A 68 1.28 -0.10 -20.26
N GLY A 69 2.12 0.84 -20.70
CA GLY A 69 2.85 0.72 -21.96
C GLY A 69 1.93 0.65 -23.18
N ASN A 70 2.35 -0.16 -24.17
CA ASN A 70 1.65 -0.35 -25.45
C ASN A 70 0.45 -1.33 -25.38
N TRP A 71 -0.12 -1.54 -24.19
CA TRP A 71 -1.22 -2.49 -24.02
C TRP A 71 -2.46 -2.12 -24.89
N PRO A 72 -2.96 -3.06 -25.71
CA PRO A 72 -4.12 -2.81 -26.57
C PRO A 72 -5.35 -2.41 -25.75
N ALA A 73 -6.05 -1.35 -26.18
CA ALA A 73 -7.19 -0.81 -25.46
C ALA A 73 -8.33 -1.84 -25.28
N VAL A 74 -8.54 -2.70 -26.28
CA VAL A 74 -9.54 -3.80 -26.25
C VAL A 74 -9.31 -4.76 -25.08
N HIS A 75 -8.06 -4.96 -24.65
CA HIS A 75 -7.72 -5.90 -23.58
C HIS A 75 -7.54 -5.21 -22.21
N MET A 76 -7.82 -3.91 -22.09
CA MET A 76 -7.77 -3.19 -20.81
C MET A 76 -8.63 -3.82 -19.70
N PRO A 77 -9.85 -4.34 -19.97
CA PRO A 77 -10.65 -5.00 -18.94
C PRO A 77 -9.96 -6.22 -18.32
N ARG A 78 -9.07 -6.91 -19.06
CA ARG A 78 -8.32 -8.06 -18.53
C ARG A 78 -7.38 -7.62 -17.41
N LEU A 79 -6.73 -6.45 -17.54
CA LEU A 79 -5.89 -5.89 -16.49
C LEU A 79 -6.73 -5.54 -15.25
N SER A 80 -7.90 -4.95 -15.43
CA SER A 80 -8.83 -4.64 -14.33
C SER A 80 -9.26 -5.90 -13.58
N VAL A 81 -9.57 -6.99 -14.31
CA VAL A 81 -9.91 -8.29 -13.72
C VAL A 81 -8.71 -8.85 -12.95
N ALA A 82 -7.50 -8.83 -13.51
CA ALA A 82 -6.31 -9.33 -12.84
C ALA A 82 -6.04 -8.57 -11.53
N LEU A 83 -6.12 -7.23 -11.55
CA LEU A 83 -5.98 -6.41 -10.36
C LEU A 83 -7.06 -6.72 -9.32
N ALA A 84 -8.32 -6.91 -9.75
CA ALA A 84 -9.42 -7.27 -8.85
C ALA A 84 -9.19 -8.65 -8.20
N VAL A 85 -8.69 -9.64 -8.95
CA VAL A 85 -8.32 -10.96 -8.42
C VAL A 85 -7.18 -10.85 -7.41
N ILE A 86 -6.15 -10.05 -7.69
CA ILE A 86 -5.06 -9.78 -6.74
C ILE A 86 -5.62 -9.16 -5.46
N GLY A 87 -6.50 -8.15 -5.59
CA GLY A 87 -7.20 -7.54 -4.46
C GLY A 87 -7.98 -8.56 -3.64
N PHE A 88 -8.77 -9.41 -4.30
CA PHE A 88 -9.55 -10.48 -3.67
C PHE A 88 -8.68 -11.48 -2.91
N VAL A 89 -7.60 -11.98 -3.52
CA VAL A 89 -6.67 -12.91 -2.88
C VAL A 89 -5.97 -12.26 -1.67
N GLY A 90 -5.50 -11.02 -1.82
CA GLY A 90 -4.93 -10.26 -0.70
C GLY A 90 -5.96 -10.06 0.43
N GLY A 91 -7.22 -9.83 0.07
CA GLY A 91 -8.35 -9.82 0.97
C GLY A 91 -8.47 -11.14 1.76
N ILE A 92 -8.51 -12.28 1.07
CA ILE A 92 -8.61 -13.61 1.69
C ILE A 92 -7.50 -13.80 2.72
N VAL A 93 -6.25 -13.52 2.34
CA VAL A 93 -5.10 -13.64 3.25
C VAL A 93 -5.30 -12.76 4.48
N ALA A 94 -5.69 -11.50 4.31
CA ALA A 94 -5.95 -10.59 5.42
C ALA A 94 -7.09 -11.08 6.33
N GLY A 95 -8.16 -11.65 5.77
CA GLY A 95 -9.28 -12.25 6.50
C GLY A 95 -8.86 -13.47 7.32
N LEU A 96 -8.08 -14.37 6.73
CA LEU A 96 -7.55 -15.56 7.38
C LEU A 96 -6.61 -15.21 8.53
N VAL A 97 -5.68 -14.28 8.29
CA VAL A 97 -4.73 -13.79 9.32
C VAL A 97 -5.50 -13.17 10.48
N HIS A 98 -6.51 -12.34 10.21
CA HIS A 98 -7.33 -11.74 11.25
C HIS A 98 -8.10 -12.79 12.06
N ALA A 99 -8.75 -13.76 11.41
CA ALA A 99 -9.45 -14.84 12.09
C ALA A 99 -8.51 -15.72 12.94
N ARG A 100 -7.27 -15.92 12.51
CA ARG A 100 -6.24 -16.61 13.29
C ARG A 100 -5.81 -15.79 14.51
N GLN A 101 -5.53 -14.50 14.35
CA GLN A 101 -5.15 -13.61 15.45
C GLN A 101 -6.22 -13.53 16.54
N VAL A 102 -7.50 -13.47 16.16
CA VAL A 102 -8.63 -13.47 17.11
C VAL A 102 -8.68 -14.76 17.92
N ARG A 103 -8.49 -15.92 17.27
CA ARG A 103 -8.48 -17.23 17.95
C ARG A 103 -7.32 -17.42 18.91
N LEU A 104 -6.15 -16.90 18.57
CA LEU A 104 -4.95 -16.97 19.41
C LEU A 104 -4.96 -15.95 20.56
N GLY A 105 -6.00 -15.12 20.68
CA GLY A 105 -6.05 -14.02 21.65
C GLY A 105 -5.00 -12.92 21.43
N THR A 106 -4.21 -13.01 20.37
CA THR A 106 -3.10 -12.09 20.04
C THR A 106 -3.54 -10.93 19.17
N ALA A 107 -4.84 -10.77 18.94
CA ALA A 107 -5.38 -9.69 18.13
C ALA A 107 -5.21 -8.35 18.87
N SER A 108 -4.03 -7.73 18.73
CA SER A 108 -3.77 -6.33 19.11
C SER A 108 -4.81 -5.36 18.54
N SER A 109 -5.43 -5.74 17.41
CA SER A 109 -6.55 -5.03 16.80
C SER A 109 -7.81 -4.94 17.69
N LEU A 110 -8.02 -5.84 18.67
CA LEU A 110 -9.15 -5.77 19.61
C LEU A 110 -8.93 -4.73 20.72
N THR A 111 -7.66 -4.41 21.01
CA THR A 111 -7.27 -3.44 22.03
C THR A 111 -7.14 -2.02 21.47
N MET A 112 -6.93 -1.89 20.15
CA MET A 112 -6.76 -0.60 19.47
C MET A 112 -8.09 0.09 19.14
N THR A 113 -8.16 1.39 19.41
CA THR A 113 -9.30 2.23 18.97
C THR A 113 -9.34 2.35 17.44
N ARG A 114 -10.53 2.60 16.88
CA ARG A 114 -10.72 2.76 15.42
C ARG A 114 -9.78 3.82 14.83
N ARG A 115 -9.57 4.94 15.54
CA ARG A 115 -8.66 6.01 15.13
C ARG A 115 -7.20 5.55 15.04
N GLN A 116 -6.70 4.85 16.06
CA GLN A 116 -5.34 4.32 16.06
C GLN A 116 -5.10 3.33 14.91
N ARG A 117 -6.11 2.50 14.60
CA ARG A 117 -6.03 1.57 13.46
C ARG A 117 -5.94 2.29 12.13
N VAL A 118 -6.72 3.35 11.93
CA VAL A 118 -6.64 4.18 10.72
C VAL A 118 -5.28 4.86 10.63
N LEU A 119 -4.78 5.45 11.72
CA LEU A 119 -3.47 6.10 11.75
C LEU A 119 -2.32 5.13 11.47
N ASP A 120 -2.37 3.92 12.01
CA ASP A 120 -1.38 2.87 11.72
C ASP A 120 -1.42 2.46 10.25
N LEU A 121 -2.62 2.33 9.67
CA LEU A 121 -2.77 2.01 8.25
C LEU A 121 -2.25 3.14 7.35
N VAL A 122 -2.56 4.40 7.69
CA VAL A 122 -2.05 5.59 6.98
C VAL A 122 -0.53 5.69 7.12
N ARG A 123 0.06 5.36 8.27
CA ARG A 123 1.52 5.38 8.41
C ARG A 123 2.21 4.29 7.59
N ARG A 124 1.59 3.11 7.46
CA ARG A 124 2.16 1.96 6.73
C ARG A 124 1.96 2.06 5.23
N PHE A 125 0.77 2.47 4.80
CA PHE A 125 0.35 2.43 3.40
C PHE A 125 0.02 3.82 2.85
N GLY A 126 0.20 4.90 3.62
CA GLY A 126 -0.18 6.25 3.22
C GLY A 126 0.53 6.73 1.97
N LEU A 127 1.81 6.38 1.79
CA LEU A 127 2.54 6.72 0.56
C LEU A 127 1.93 6.02 -0.66
N ILE A 128 1.70 4.71 -0.59
CA ILE A 128 1.10 3.94 -1.69
C ILE A 128 -0.32 4.45 -1.98
N PHE A 129 -1.12 4.68 -0.94
CA PHE A 129 -2.47 5.20 -1.07
C PHE A 129 -2.47 6.60 -1.70
N LEU A 130 -1.59 7.49 -1.25
CA LEU A 130 -1.43 8.83 -1.82
C LEU A 130 -1.03 8.76 -3.29
N THR A 131 -0.10 7.87 -3.65
CA THR A 131 0.30 7.67 -5.06
C THR A 131 -0.88 7.19 -5.90
N VAL A 132 -1.66 6.22 -5.43
CA VAL A 132 -2.87 5.75 -6.15
C VAL A 132 -3.87 6.88 -6.33
N VAL A 133 -4.16 7.64 -5.27
CA VAL A 133 -5.10 8.77 -5.33
C VAL A 133 -4.59 9.85 -6.29
N LEU A 134 -3.29 10.16 -6.27
CA LEU A 134 -2.68 11.12 -7.18
C LEU A 134 -2.81 10.65 -8.64
N LEU A 135 -2.49 9.39 -8.93
CA LEU A 135 -2.63 8.82 -10.27
C LEU A 135 -4.09 8.85 -10.76
N LEU A 136 -5.05 8.54 -9.88
CA LEU A 136 -6.47 8.65 -10.19
C LEU A 136 -6.91 10.10 -10.43
N ALA A 137 -6.36 11.06 -9.67
CA ALA A 137 -6.64 12.48 -9.87
C ALA A 137 -6.08 13.02 -11.20
N LEU A 138 -4.98 12.44 -11.70
CA LEU A 138 -4.41 12.78 -13.01
C LEU A 138 -5.18 12.13 -14.17
N THR A 139 -6.06 11.17 -13.90
CA THR A 139 -6.82 10.45 -14.91
C THR A 139 -8.14 11.17 -15.23
N SER A 140 -8.41 11.43 -16.51
CA SER A 140 -9.67 12.05 -16.97
C SER A 140 -10.78 11.04 -17.30
N THR A 141 -10.46 9.75 -17.42
CA THR A 141 -11.40 8.68 -17.80
C THR A 141 -11.91 7.89 -16.59
N ALA A 142 -13.15 7.37 -16.67
CA ALA A 142 -13.73 6.53 -15.61
C ALA A 142 -13.12 5.12 -15.47
N GLY A 143 -12.36 4.63 -16.46
CA GLY A 143 -11.82 3.26 -16.45
C GLY A 143 -10.92 2.94 -15.25
N PRO A 144 -9.88 3.75 -14.96
CA PRO A 144 -9.01 3.53 -13.81
C PRO A 144 -9.70 3.69 -12.45
N THR A 145 -10.65 4.61 -12.32
CA THR A 145 -11.42 4.79 -11.08
C THR A 145 -12.33 3.59 -10.83
N LEU A 146 -13.03 3.09 -11.85
CA LEU A 146 -13.82 1.86 -11.77
C LEU A 146 -12.95 0.65 -11.42
N THR A 147 -11.75 0.56 -11.99
CA THR A 147 -10.79 -0.49 -11.66
C THR A 147 -10.37 -0.42 -10.20
N ALA A 148 -10.00 0.77 -9.72
CA ALA A 148 -9.61 0.96 -8.32
C ALA A 148 -10.73 0.61 -7.35
N VAL A 149 -11.97 1.05 -7.64
CA VAL A 149 -13.16 0.67 -6.85
C VAL A 149 -13.36 -0.84 -6.89
N GLY A 150 -13.26 -1.47 -8.06
CA GLY A 150 -13.37 -2.91 -8.24
C GLY A 150 -12.35 -3.68 -7.42
N VAL A 151 -11.09 -3.24 -7.38
CA VAL A 151 -10.02 -3.83 -6.54
C VAL A 151 -10.36 -3.72 -5.06
N VAL A 152 -10.84 -2.56 -4.60
CA VAL A 152 -11.23 -2.36 -3.20
C VAL A 152 -12.40 -3.26 -2.84
N VAL A 153 -13.45 -3.29 -3.66
CA VAL A 153 -14.63 -4.16 -3.46
C VAL A 153 -14.20 -5.62 -3.43
N ALA A 154 -13.39 -6.07 -4.39
CA ALA A 154 -12.88 -7.43 -4.45
C ALA A 154 -12.04 -7.76 -3.20
N GLY A 155 -11.17 -6.86 -2.74
CA GLY A 155 -10.40 -7.06 -1.52
C GLY A 155 -11.27 -7.12 -0.25
N VAL A 156 -12.33 -6.32 -0.16
CA VAL A 156 -13.29 -6.40 0.95
C VAL A 156 -14.03 -7.74 0.91
N LEU A 157 -14.56 -8.15 -0.25
CA LEU A 157 -15.23 -9.44 -0.41
C LEU A 157 -14.30 -10.61 -0.07
N GLY A 158 -13.06 -10.57 -0.56
CA GLY A 158 -12.03 -11.54 -0.24
C GLY A 158 -11.74 -11.58 1.26
N ARG A 159 -11.66 -10.43 1.93
CA ARG A 159 -11.47 -10.35 3.39
C ARG A 159 -12.63 -10.97 4.16
N LEU A 160 -13.86 -10.72 3.74
CA LEU A 160 -15.04 -11.35 4.35
C LEU A 160 -15.01 -12.87 4.14
N ALA A 161 -14.73 -13.33 2.93
CA ALA A 161 -14.60 -14.74 2.59
C ALA A 161 -13.48 -15.42 3.40
N GLY A 162 -12.28 -14.83 3.47
CA GLY A 162 -11.17 -15.34 4.25
C GLY A 162 -11.45 -15.39 5.76
N GLY A 163 -12.20 -14.41 6.28
CA GLY A 163 -12.67 -14.43 7.66
C GLY A 163 -13.64 -15.57 7.94
N PHE A 164 -14.55 -15.87 7.00
CA PHE A 164 -15.51 -16.98 7.09
C PHE A 164 -14.80 -18.35 6.99
N ILE A 165 -13.93 -18.51 5.97
CA ILE A 165 -13.09 -19.70 5.80
C ILE A 165 -12.26 -19.94 7.05
N GLY A 166 -11.67 -18.87 7.59
CA GLY A 166 -10.89 -18.91 8.82
C GLY A 166 -11.68 -19.50 9.97
N LYS A 167 -12.93 -19.06 10.21
CA LYS A 167 -13.74 -19.52 11.35
C LYS A 167 -14.24 -20.97 11.23
N SER A 168 -14.47 -21.45 10.00
CA SER A 168 -15.06 -22.77 9.76
C SER A 168 -14.00 -23.91 9.81
N ARG A 169 -14.42 -25.12 10.19
CA ARG A 169 -13.55 -26.31 10.31
C ARG A 169 -13.61 -27.12 9.02
N TRP A 170 -12.81 -26.73 8.04
CA TRP A 170 -12.76 -27.42 6.75
C TRP A 170 -11.88 -28.68 6.81
N PRO A 171 -12.23 -29.74 6.04
CA PRO A 171 -11.38 -30.93 5.93
C PRO A 171 -10.04 -30.57 5.28
N LYS A 172 -8.95 -31.26 5.71
CA LYS A 172 -7.57 -30.96 5.29
C LYS A 172 -7.40 -30.94 3.77
N ALA A 173 -8.03 -31.87 3.06
CA ALA A 173 -7.97 -31.94 1.60
C ALA A 173 -8.47 -30.64 0.93
N VAL A 174 -9.54 -30.04 1.46
CA VAL A 174 -10.10 -28.80 0.91
C VAL A 174 -9.20 -27.61 1.21
N VAL A 175 -8.60 -27.54 2.40
CA VAL A 175 -7.63 -26.49 2.74
C VAL A 175 -6.39 -26.56 1.86
N VAL A 176 -5.86 -27.76 1.62
CA VAL A 176 -4.73 -27.98 0.70
C VAL A 176 -5.11 -27.55 -0.71
N GLY A 177 -6.28 -27.97 -1.22
CA GLY A 177 -6.77 -27.56 -2.54
C GLY A 177 -6.94 -26.05 -2.69
N LEU A 178 -7.49 -25.36 -1.69
CA LEU A 178 -7.61 -23.90 -1.68
C LEU A 178 -6.24 -23.21 -1.66
N THR A 179 -5.29 -23.75 -0.91
CA THR A 179 -3.92 -23.21 -0.82
C THR A 179 -3.21 -23.35 -2.16
N LEU A 180 -3.31 -24.52 -2.81
CA LEU A 180 -2.74 -24.74 -4.14
C LEU A 180 -3.34 -23.80 -5.17
N ARG A 181 -4.67 -23.57 -5.16
CA ARG A 181 -5.31 -22.59 -6.05
C ARG A 181 -4.82 -21.18 -5.81
N LEU A 182 -4.64 -20.79 -4.55
CA LEU A 182 -4.15 -19.46 -4.19
C LEU A 182 -2.69 -19.26 -4.65
N LEU A 183 -1.86 -20.30 -4.54
CA LEU A 183 -0.47 -20.30 -5.00
C LEU A 183 -0.34 -20.36 -6.53
N ALA A 184 -1.29 -21.02 -7.20
CA ALA A 184 -1.39 -21.07 -8.66
C ALA A 184 -1.94 -19.77 -9.27
N THR A 185 -2.63 -18.93 -8.49
CA THR A 185 -3.26 -17.70 -8.98
C THR A 185 -2.32 -16.76 -9.77
N PRO A 186 -1.09 -16.43 -9.32
CA PRO A 186 -0.19 -15.60 -10.12
C PRO A 186 0.13 -16.19 -11.49
N PHE A 187 0.28 -17.52 -11.60
CA PHE A 187 0.54 -18.20 -12.87
C PHE A 187 -0.69 -18.18 -13.78
N LEU A 188 -1.88 -18.39 -13.21
CA LEU A 188 -3.14 -18.31 -13.95
C LEU A 188 -3.40 -16.88 -14.46
N LEU A 189 -3.08 -15.86 -13.67
CA LEU A 189 -3.20 -14.46 -14.08
C LEU A 189 -2.19 -14.13 -15.19
N TYR A 190 -0.96 -14.62 -15.09
CA TYR A 190 0.03 -14.46 -16.15
C TYR A 190 -0.48 -15.08 -17.46
N ALA A 191 -0.93 -16.33 -17.44
CA ALA A 191 -1.49 -17.01 -18.60
C ALA A 191 -2.72 -16.29 -19.17
N TYR A 192 -3.62 -15.79 -18.31
CA TYR A 192 -4.80 -15.03 -18.72
C TYR A 192 -4.47 -13.71 -19.44
N LEU A 193 -3.38 -13.05 -19.03
CA LEU A 193 -2.91 -11.82 -19.67
C LEU A 193 -2.19 -12.12 -20.99
N THR A 194 -1.32 -13.12 -21.04
CA THR A 194 -0.53 -13.45 -22.24
C THR A 194 -1.33 -14.15 -23.34
N ASP A 195 -2.39 -14.88 -23.00
CA ASP A 195 -3.35 -15.44 -23.96
C ASP A 195 -4.01 -14.35 -24.83
N ALA A 196 -4.16 -13.13 -24.30
CA ALA A 196 -4.80 -12.03 -25.01
C ALA A 196 -3.89 -11.35 -26.03
N VAL A 197 -2.60 -11.22 -25.70
CA VAL A 197 -1.64 -10.39 -26.44
C VAL A 197 -0.32 -11.15 -26.53
N PRO A 198 0.09 -11.62 -27.73
CA PRO A 198 1.39 -12.26 -27.92
C PRO A 198 2.50 -11.33 -27.41
N LEU A 199 3.46 -11.87 -26.66
CA LEU A 199 4.55 -11.12 -26.03
C LEU A 199 5.33 -10.25 -27.02
N GLU A 200 5.41 -10.68 -28.28
CA GLU A 200 6.05 -9.98 -29.40
C GLU A 200 5.44 -8.61 -29.71
N ARG A 201 4.20 -8.34 -29.28
CA ARG A 201 3.52 -7.04 -29.50
C ARG A 201 3.70 -6.05 -28.34
N TRP A 202 4.49 -6.41 -27.33
CA TRP A 202 4.72 -5.59 -26.14
C TRP A 202 6.01 -4.76 -26.23
N GLU A 203 6.91 -5.11 -27.17
CA GLU A 203 8.08 -4.31 -27.57
C GLU A 203 7.66 -3.13 -28.45
#